data_AF-A0A6I7HJ90-F1
#
_entry.id   AF-A0A6I7HJ90-F1
#
_cell.length_a   1.000
_cell.length_b   1.000
_cell.length_c   1.000
_cell.angle_alpha   90.00
_cell.angle_beta   90.00
_cell.angle_gamma   90.00
#
_symmetry.space_group_name_H-M   'P 1'
#
loop_
_entity.id
_entity.type
_entity.pdbx_description
1 polymer ?
#
loop_
_entity_poly.entity_id
_entity_poly.type
_entity_poly.pdbx_seq_one_letter_code
_entity_poly.pdbx_strand_id
1 'polypeptide(L)'
;MPPALYADLTADLRPLVAELGEHPERFQTWDAHMELVAAGGLVVLKTKRAKGVVDSLFWGRAPGSTENKQLPEATAFAAIDRFLGLGAHLALADALPEGTVLDEAFPHCAVRFSYRKKGAPKARSLSMIFIGLNDEAEALAYAERAASTLPLVTSRPLVGAKLHEWR
;
A
#
# COMPACT_ATOMS: atom_id res chain seq x y z
N MET A 1 -12.53 14.33 -15.34
CA MET A 1 -12.60 12.86 -15.52
C MET A 1 -12.77 12.25 -14.14
N PRO A 2 -13.61 11.21 -13.99
CA PRO A 2 -13.75 10.52 -12.69
C PRO A 2 -12.40 9.91 -12.28
N PRO A 3 -12.14 9.75 -10.97
CA PRO A 3 -10.94 9.06 -10.50
C PRO A 3 -10.93 7.60 -10.99
N ALA A 4 -9.73 7.05 -11.15
CA ALA A 4 -9.57 5.62 -11.39
C ALA A 4 -9.73 4.85 -10.08
N LEU A 5 -10.62 3.86 -10.08
CA LEU A 5 -10.65 2.83 -9.03
C LEU A 5 -9.44 1.90 -9.21
N TYR A 6 -8.99 1.24 -8.15
CA TYR A 6 -7.80 0.37 -8.12
C TYR A 6 -8.04 -1.01 -7.49
N ALA A 7 -9.31 -1.42 -7.35
CA ALA A 7 -9.67 -2.69 -6.73
C ALA A 7 -9.06 -3.92 -7.43
N ASP A 8 -8.84 -3.86 -8.75
CA ASP A 8 -8.14 -4.90 -9.50
C ASP A 8 -6.65 -4.98 -9.17
N LEU A 9 -5.98 -3.83 -9.07
CA LEU A 9 -4.56 -3.77 -8.70
C LEU A 9 -4.34 -4.24 -7.26
N THR A 10 -5.21 -3.85 -6.32
CA THR A 10 -5.12 -4.30 -4.93
C THR A 10 -5.50 -5.77 -4.79
N ALA A 11 -6.43 -6.28 -5.61
CA ALA A 11 -6.72 -7.71 -5.69
C ALA A 11 -5.54 -8.55 -6.21
N ASP A 12 -4.72 -8.01 -7.13
CA ASP A 12 -3.48 -8.65 -7.58
C ASP A 12 -2.34 -8.52 -6.55
N LEU A 13 -2.26 -7.38 -5.84
CA LEU A 13 -1.23 -7.12 -4.84
C LEU A 13 -1.43 -7.98 -3.59
N ARG A 14 -2.66 -8.09 -3.09
CA ARG A 14 -3.01 -8.81 -1.85
C ARG A 14 -2.42 -10.23 -1.77
N PRO A 15 -2.62 -11.13 -2.75
CA PRO A 15 -2.04 -12.47 -2.69
C PRO A 15 -0.52 -12.46 -2.76
N LEU A 16 0.13 -11.47 -3.38
CA LEU A 16 1.58 -11.35 -3.38
C LEU A 16 2.13 -10.97 -2.00
N VAL A 17 1.43 -10.10 -1.27
CA VAL A 17 1.80 -9.70 0.10
C VAL A 17 1.55 -10.84 1.07
N ALA A 18 0.42 -11.55 0.95
CA ALA A 18 0.16 -12.77 1.71
C ALA A 18 1.23 -13.85 1.45
N GLU A 19 1.54 -14.13 0.18
CA GLU A 19 2.59 -15.09 -0.17
C GLU A 19 3.97 -14.67 0.35
N LEU A 20 4.27 -13.36 0.40
CA LEU A 20 5.52 -12.89 0.98
C LEU A 20 5.63 -13.21 2.48
N GLY A 21 4.54 -13.04 3.23
CA GLY A 21 4.51 -13.33 4.66
C GLY A 21 4.49 -14.83 4.98
N GLU A 22 3.81 -15.63 4.17
CA GLU A 22 3.65 -17.08 4.41
C GLU A 22 4.76 -17.93 3.76
N HIS A 23 5.23 -17.51 2.59
CA HIS A 23 6.15 -18.26 1.73
C HIS A 23 7.29 -17.38 1.16
N PRO A 24 8.06 -16.67 2.01
CA PRO A 24 9.13 -15.77 1.56
C PRO A 24 10.21 -16.48 0.73
N GLU A 25 10.37 -17.80 0.87
CA GLU A 25 11.29 -18.61 0.09
C GLU A 25 10.94 -18.67 -1.40
N ARG A 26 9.71 -18.34 -1.81
CA ARG A 26 9.32 -18.25 -3.24
C ARG A 26 9.87 -17.00 -3.92
N PHE A 27 10.32 -16.03 -3.14
CA PHE A 27 10.92 -14.80 -3.62
C PHE A 27 12.44 -14.89 -3.60
N GLN A 28 13.06 -14.59 -4.75
CA GLN A 28 14.52 -14.50 -4.87
C GLN A 28 15.06 -13.24 -4.18
N THR A 29 14.39 -12.11 -4.38
CA THR A 29 14.70 -10.81 -3.77
C THR A 29 13.41 -10.04 -3.53
N TRP A 30 13.37 -9.21 -2.49
CA TRP A 30 12.29 -8.24 -2.28
C TRP A 30 12.76 -7.01 -1.50
N ASP A 31 12.01 -5.93 -1.62
CA ASP A 31 12.07 -4.71 -0.83
C ASP A 31 10.62 -4.23 -0.66
N ALA A 32 10.03 -4.52 0.49
CA ALA A 32 8.67 -4.18 0.83
C ALA A 32 8.68 -3.14 1.95
N HIS A 33 8.03 -2.01 1.70
CA HIS A 33 7.79 -0.96 2.66
C HIS A 33 6.35 -0.51 2.54
N MET A 34 5.56 -0.74 3.58
CA MET A 34 4.15 -0.39 3.63
C MET A 34 3.87 0.36 4.92
N GLU A 35 3.30 1.54 4.79
CA GLU A 35 2.87 2.37 5.93
C GLU A 35 1.35 2.54 5.83
N LEU A 36 0.64 1.95 6.78
CA LEU A 36 -0.82 1.99 6.88
C LEU A 36 -1.23 2.90 8.02
N VAL A 37 -1.94 3.97 7.70
CA VAL A 37 -2.63 4.82 8.67
C VAL A 37 -4.12 4.46 8.63
N ALA A 38 -4.68 4.11 9.78
CA ALA A 38 -6.09 3.76 9.90
C ALA A 38 -6.61 4.05 11.31
N ALA A 39 -7.77 4.71 11.41
CA ALA A 39 -8.43 5.04 12.68
C ALA A 39 -7.50 5.72 13.71
N GLY A 40 -6.65 6.65 13.25
CA GLY A 40 -5.66 7.35 14.08
C GLY A 40 -4.44 6.52 14.50
N GLY A 41 -4.37 5.24 14.09
CA GLY A 41 -3.21 4.37 14.30
C GLY A 41 -2.28 4.33 13.10
N LEU A 42 -1.08 3.77 13.30
CA LEU A 42 -0.08 3.50 12.28
C LEU A 42 0.40 2.06 12.38
N VAL A 43 0.56 1.39 11.24
CA VAL A 43 1.26 0.12 11.10
C VAL A 43 2.30 0.27 10.00
N VAL A 44 3.54 -0.11 10.30
CA VAL A 44 4.65 -0.12 9.35
C VAL A 44 5.16 -1.54 9.19
N LEU A 45 5.16 -2.00 7.94
CA LEU A 45 5.74 -3.25 7.49
C LEU A 45 6.94 -2.92 6.62
N LYS A 46 8.14 -3.24 7.08
CA LYS A 46 9.37 -3.11 6.29
C LYS A 46 10.11 -4.44 6.28
N THR A 47 10.27 -5.04 5.11
CA THR A 47 11.09 -6.25 4.95
C THR A 47 11.84 -6.23 3.64
N LYS A 48 13.09 -6.68 3.65
CA LYS A 48 13.97 -6.68 2.50
C LYS A 48 14.78 -7.95 2.48
N ARG A 49 14.88 -8.58 1.30
CA ARG A 49 15.87 -9.61 1.02
C ARG A 49 16.77 -9.22 -0.13
N ALA A 50 18.06 -9.16 0.17
CA ALA A 50 19.11 -8.94 -0.81
C ALA A 50 20.31 -9.83 -0.49
N LYS A 51 20.91 -10.44 -1.52
CA LYS A 51 22.10 -11.29 -1.41
C LYS A 51 21.98 -12.38 -0.32
N GLY A 52 20.77 -12.95 -0.16
CA GLY A 52 20.49 -14.02 0.81
C GLY A 52 20.22 -13.55 2.24
N VAL A 53 20.46 -12.28 2.56
CA VAL A 53 20.17 -11.69 3.87
C VAL A 53 18.76 -11.12 3.89
N VAL A 54 18.02 -11.38 4.98
CA VAL A 54 16.70 -10.80 5.25
C VAL A 54 16.84 -9.79 6.38
N ASP A 55 16.37 -8.58 6.13
CA ASP A 55 16.28 -7.49 7.11
C ASP A 55 14.81 -7.09 7.23
N SER A 56 14.25 -7.13 8.45
CA SER A 56 12.84 -6.87 8.68
C SER A 56 12.62 -6.04 9.93
N LEU A 57 11.68 -5.10 9.83
CA LEU A 57 11.29 -4.18 10.87
C LEU A 57 9.77 -3.98 10.80
N PHE A 58 9.09 -4.35 11.87
CA PHE A 58 7.64 -4.21 12.02
C PHE A 58 7.35 -3.39 13.27
N TRP A 59 6.65 -2.28 13.12
CA TRP A 59 6.28 -1.42 14.24
C TRP A 59 5.00 -0.66 13.94
N GLY A 60 4.43 -0.03 14.95
CA GLY A 60 3.24 0.78 14.79
C GLY A 60 3.02 1.69 15.96
N ARG A 61 1.92 2.43 15.88
CA ARG A 61 1.47 3.38 16.89
C ARG A 61 -0.03 3.23 17.07
N ALA A 62 -0.46 3.04 18.31
CA ALA A 62 -1.88 2.92 18.62
C ALA A 62 -2.58 4.29 18.44
N PRO A 63 -3.90 4.31 18.18
CA PRO A 63 -4.67 5.54 18.13
C PRO A 63 -4.49 6.39 19.40
N GLY A 64 -4.24 7.68 19.23
CA GLY A 64 -4.01 8.63 20.34
C GLY A 64 -2.67 8.47 21.07
N SER A 65 -1.84 7.48 20.69
CA SER A 65 -0.49 7.33 21.24
C SER A 65 0.51 8.15 20.43
N THR A 66 1.54 8.67 21.09
CA THR A 66 2.75 9.21 20.43
C THR A 66 3.90 8.19 20.43
N GLU A 67 3.75 7.07 21.14
CA GLU A 67 4.76 6.04 21.30
C GLU A 67 4.72 5.02 20.16
N ASN A 68 5.86 4.78 19.53
CA ASN A 68 6.06 3.71 18.56
C ASN A 68 6.43 2.41 19.26
N LYS A 69 5.77 1.31 18.89
CA LYS A 69 5.99 -0.03 19.46
C LYS A 69 6.30 -1.03 18.37
N GLN A 70 7.21 -1.96 18.67
CA GLN A 70 7.45 -3.10 17.80
C GLN A 70 6.17 -3.95 17.70
N LEU A 71 5.87 -4.42 16.50
CA LEU A 71 4.73 -5.30 16.23
C LEU A 71 5.22 -6.70 15.91
N PRO A 72 4.42 -7.74 16.25
CA PRO A 72 4.61 -9.05 15.66
C PRO A 72 4.45 -8.98 14.14
N GLU A 73 5.27 -9.73 13.40
CA GLU A 73 5.21 -9.80 11.94
C GLU A 73 3.81 -10.15 11.42
N ALA A 74 3.20 -11.20 11.98
CA ALA A 74 1.85 -11.63 11.62
C ALA A 74 0.80 -10.51 11.81
N THR A 75 0.97 -9.66 12.82
CA THR A 75 0.07 -8.52 13.08
C THR A 75 0.21 -7.46 12.00
N ALA A 76 1.44 -7.16 11.56
CA ALA A 76 1.68 -6.19 10.50
C ALA A 76 1.11 -6.68 9.15
N PHE A 77 1.41 -7.93 8.77
CA PHE A 77 0.85 -8.54 7.56
C PHE A 77 -0.68 -8.61 7.58
N ALA A 78 -1.29 -9.00 8.71
CA ALA A 78 -2.76 -9.05 8.82
C ALA A 78 -3.41 -7.67 8.74
N ALA A 79 -2.75 -6.61 9.21
CA ALA A 79 -3.26 -5.24 9.05
C ALA A 79 -3.24 -4.81 7.58
N ILE A 80 -2.15 -5.08 6.86
CA ILE A 80 -2.05 -4.79 5.43
C ILE A 80 -3.05 -5.64 4.62
N ASP A 81 -3.17 -6.94 4.91
CA ASP A 81 -4.14 -7.81 4.21
C ASP A 81 -5.57 -7.30 4.35
N ARG A 82 -5.98 -6.90 5.56
CA ARG A 82 -7.31 -6.32 5.81
C ARG A 82 -7.53 -5.04 5.00
N PHE A 83 -6.54 -4.16 4.92
CA PHE A 83 -6.61 -2.95 4.11
C PHE A 83 -6.77 -3.26 2.62
N LEU A 84 -5.97 -4.18 2.08
CA LEU A 84 -6.03 -4.60 0.68
C LEU A 84 -7.32 -5.37 0.36
N GLY A 85 -7.98 -5.93 1.37
CA GLY A 85 -9.27 -6.62 1.26
C GLY A 85 -10.50 -5.73 1.31
N LEU A 86 -10.35 -4.40 1.41
CA LEU A 86 -11.47 -3.45 1.32
C LEU A 86 -12.10 -3.46 -0.08
N GLY A 87 -13.38 -3.09 -0.19
CA GLY A 87 -14.17 -3.29 -1.41
C GLY A 87 -13.86 -2.32 -2.55
N ALA A 88 -13.23 -1.17 -2.27
CA ALA A 88 -12.70 -0.29 -3.30
C ALA A 88 -11.45 0.45 -2.83
N HIS A 89 -10.63 0.85 -3.81
CA HIS A 89 -9.45 1.68 -3.55
C HIS A 89 -9.36 2.81 -4.56
N LEU A 90 -8.99 3.99 -4.06
CA LEU A 90 -8.48 5.10 -4.86
C LEU A 90 -6.98 5.20 -4.69
N ALA A 91 -6.32 6.00 -5.53
CA ALA A 91 -4.89 6.27 -5.37
C ALA A 91 -4.55 7.73 -5.57
N LEU A 92 -3.52 8.18 -4.88
CA LEU A 92 -2.91 9.50 -5.07
C LEU A 92 -1.98 9.47 -6.29
N ALA A 93 -2.06 10.52 -7.10
CA ALA A 93 -1.24 10.74 -8.28
C ALA A 93 0.17 11.15 -7.91
N ASP A 94 0.33 11.99 -6.89
CA ASP A 94 1.61 12.56 -6.46
C ASP A 94 1.82 12.37 -4.96
N ALA A 95 3.02 12.72 -4.48
CA ALA A 95 3.24 12.95 -3.05
C ALA A 95 2.23 13.99 -2.53
N LEU A 96 1.76 13.78 -1.31
CA LEU A 96 0.84 14.73 -0.68
C LEU A 96 1.49 16.12 -0.60
N PRO A 97 0.79 17.19 -1.00
CA PRO A 97 1.26 18.55 -0.76
C PRO A 97 1.57 18.75 0.72
N GLU A 98 2.62 19.51 1.02
CA GLU A 98 3.00 19.82 2.40
C GLU A 98 1.82 20.44 3.17
N GLY A 99 1.53 19.91 4.37
CA GLY A 99 0.39 20.34 5.19
C GLY A 99 -0.95 19.70 4.84
N THR A 100 -1.02 18.81 3.84
CA THR A 100 -2.24 18.04 3.55
C THR A 100 -2.54 17.09 4.70
N VAL A 101 -3.68 17.29 5.35
CA VAL A 101 -4.19 16.38 6.36
C VAL A 101 -4.99 15.29 5.67
N LEU A 102 -4.53 14.05 5.80
CA LEU A 102 -5.29 12.88 5.35
C LEU A 102 -6.55 12.74 6.21
N ASP A 103 -7.66 12.41 5.56
CA ASP A 103 -8.90 12.14 6.27
C ASP A 103 -8.76 10.84 7.08
N GLU A 104 -8.63 10.96 8.40
CA GLU A 104 -8.44 9.83 9.32
C GLU A 104 -9.64 8.87 9.33
N ALA A 105 -10.81 9.30 8.83
CA ALA A 105 -11.97 8.43 8.67
C ALA A 105 -11.74 7.33 7.63
N PHE A 106 -10.80 7.53 6.70
CA PHE A 106 -10.47 6.58 5.65
C PHE A 106 -9.04 6.05 5.82
N PRO A 107 -8.83 4.73 5.75
CA PRO A 107 -7.49 4.18 5.83
C PRO A 107 -6.67 4.55 4.59
N HIS A 108 -5.40 4.89 4.81
CA HIS A 108 -4.43 5.21 3.77
C HIS A 108 -3.23 4.29 3.87
N CYS A 109 -2.75 3.75 2.76
CA CYS A 109 -1.57 2.91 2.73
C CYS A 109 -0.58 3.36 1.66
N ALA A 110 0.58 3.84 2.09
CA ALA A 110 1.73 4.02 1.20
C ALA A 110 2.39 2.65 0.97
N VAL A 111 2.40 2.19 -0.27
CA VAL A 111 2.96 0.90 -0.69
C VAL A 111 4.16 1.15 -1.59
N ARG A 112 5.34 0.70 -1.17
CA ARG A 112 6.52 0.53 -2.02
C ARG A 112 6.95 -0.94 -1.96
N PHE A 113 6.76 -1.66 -3.04
CA PHE A 113 7.02 -3.10 -3.09
C PHE A 113 7.79 -3.47 -4.35
N SER A 114 9.04 -3.87 -4.22
CA SER A 114 9.83 -4.45 -5.30
C SER A 114 10.10 -5.91 -5.02
N TYR A 115 9.97 -6.78 -6.01
CA TYR A 115 10.21 -8.20 -5.84
C TYR A 115 10.66 -8.90 -7.12
N ARG A 116 11.32 -10.04 -6.96
CA ARG A 116 11.56 -11.01 -8.03
C ARG A 116 11.26 -12.40 -7.49
N LYS A 117 10.27 -13.09 -8.08
CA LYS A 117 10.02 -14.50 -7.75
C LYS A 117 11.16 -15.39 -8.29
N LYS A 118 11.40 -16.52 -7.63
CA LYS A 118 12.32 -17.55 -8.16
C LYS A 118 11.87 -17.98 -9.55
N GLY A 119 12.83 -18.11 -10.47
CA GLY A 119 12.56 -18.45 -11.88
C GLY A 119 12.03 -17.29 -12.74
N ALA A 120 11.64 -16.15 -12.16
CA ALA A 120 11.18 -15.01 -12.96
C ALA A 120 12.37 -14.33 -13.68
N PRO A 121 12.21 -13.95 -14.97
CA PRO A 121 13.29 -13.36 -15.74
C PRO A 121 13.63 -11.92 -15.29
N LYS A 122 12.67 -11.21 -14.70
CA LYS A 122 12.81 -9.79 -14.31
C LYS A 122 12.14 -9.54 -12.96
N ALA A 123 12.62 -8.51 -12.26
CA ALA A 123 11.96 -7.96 -11.09
C ALA A 123 10.71 -7.15 -11.51
N ARG A 124 9.76 -7.04 -10.59
CA ARG A 124 8.57 -6.19 -10.67
C ARG A 124 8.61 -5.25 -9.47
N SER A 125 8.06 -4.05 -9.62
CA SER A 125 7.89 -3.09 -8.53
C SER A 125 6.44 -2.66 -8.44
N LEU A 126 6.02 -1.99 -7.35
CA LEU A 126 4.82 -1.18 -7.13
C LEU A 126 5.19 0.01 -6.24
N SER A 127 4.76 1.23 -6.56
CA SER A 127 4.90 2.40 -5.67
C SER A 127 3.67 3.29 -5.77
N MET A 128 2.77 3.24 -4.79
CA MET A 128 1.50 4.00 -4.79
C MET A 128 1.03 4.30 -3.37
N ILE A 129 0.25 5.35 -3.20
CA ILE A 129 -0.50 5.61 -1.96
C ILE A 129 -1.97 5.33 -2.25
N PHE A 130 -2.51 4.31 -1.59
CA PHE A 130 -3.91 3.91 -1.71
C PHE A 130 -4.76 4.52 -0.60
N ILE A 131 -6.01 4.82 -0.94
CA ILE A 131 -7.08 5.14 0.01
C ILE A 131 -8.05 3.96 -0.04
N GLY A 132 -8.38 3.37 1.11
CA GLY A 132 -9.26 2.21 1.20
C GLY A 132 -10.70 2.61 1.54
N LEU A 133 -11.66 2.08 0.79
CA LEU A 133 -13.09 2.37 0.92
C LEU A 133 -13.88 1.06 1.00
N ASN A 134 -15.05 1.08 1.63
CA ASN A 134 -15.87 -0.11 1.81
C ASN A 134 -16.46 -0.60 0.48
N ASP A 135 -16.83 0.31 -0.42
CA ASP A 135 -17.39 -0.01 -1.73
C ASP A 135 -17.15 1.12 -2.77
N GLU A 136 -17.57 0.85 -4.01
CA GLU A 136 -17.42 1.77 -5.14
C GLU A 136 -18.24 3.07 -4.96
N ALA A 137 -19.43 3.00 -4.37
CA ALA A 137 -20.28 4.18 -4.18
C ALA A 137 -19.64 5.15 -3.18
N GLU A 138 -19.07 4.63 -2.10
CA GLU A 138 -18.30 5.41 -1.14
C GLU A 138 -17.03 6.00 -1.78
N ALA A 139 -16.34 5.24 -2.63
CA ALA A 139 -15.17 5.75 -3.35
C ALA A 139 -15.50 6.91 -4.29
N LEU A 140 -16.60 6.82 -5.04
CA LEU A 140 -17.04 7.92 -5.90
C LEU A 140 -17.43 9.15 -5.06
N ALA A 141 -18.21 8.96 -4.00
CA ALA A 141 -18.60 10.05 -3.10
C ALA A 141 -17.39 10.69 -2.40
N TYR A 142 -16.40 9.90 -1.99
CA TYR A 142 -15.15 10.40 -1.42
C TYR A 142 -14.40 11.24 -2.44
N ALA A 143 -14.24 10.74 -3.66
CA ALA A 143 -13.51 11.43 -4.69
C ALA A 143 -14.16 12.75 -5.11
N GLU A 144 -15.49 12.83 -5.16
CA GLU A 144 -16.19 14.10 -5.42
C GLU A 144 -15.87 15.16 -4.36
N ARG A 145 -15.80 14.76 -3.08
CA ARG A 145 -15.41 15.66 -1.98
C ARG A 145 -13.93 16.02 -2.01
N ALA A 146 -13.07 15.06 -2.35
CA ALA A 146 -11.62 15.20 -2.33
C ALA A 146 -11.04 15.79 -3.62
N ALA A 147 -11.83 15.91 -4.70
CA ALA A 147 -11.35 16.32 -6.02
C ALA A 147 -10.68 17.72 -6.05
N SER A 148 -11.00 18.59 -5.10
CA SER A 148 -10.42 19.93 -5.00
C SER A 148 -9.20 20.01 -4.07
N THR A 149 -8.93 18.97 -3.28
CA THR A 149 -7.92 18.99 -2.20
C THR A 149 -6.84 17.94 -2.35
N LEU A 150 -7.15 16.78 -2.95
CA LEU A 150 -6.22 15.68 -3.13
C LEU A 150 -5.92 15.45 -4.62
N PRO A 151 -4.64 15.22 -4.98
CA PRO A 151 -4.28 14.85 -6.34
C PRO A 151 -4.65 13.39 -6.57
N LEU A 152 -5.92 13.08 -6.87
CA LEU A 152 -6.36 11.72 -7.18
C LEU A 152 -5.92 11.31 -8.59
N VAL A 153 -5.56 10.05 -8.77
CA VAL A 153 -5.29 9.52 -10.11
C VAL A 153 -6.58 9.49 -10.92
N THR A 154 -6.65 10.29 -11.98
CA THR A 154 -7.82 10.38 -12.89
C THR A 154 -7.62 9.65 -14.21
N SER A 155 -6.38 9.28 -14.54
CA SER A 155 -6.05 8.39 -15.65
C SER A 155 -5.07 7.36 -15.14
N ARG A 156 -5.43 6.07 -15.24
CA ARG A 156 -4.52 5.00 -14.83
C ARG A 156 -3.25 5.16 -15.67
N PRO A 157 -2.08 5.40 -15.05
CA PRO A 157 -0.84 5.45 -15.81
C PRO A 157 -0.73 4.10 -16.51
N LEU A 158 -0.68 4.17 -17.83
CA LEU A 158 -0.72 3.06 -18.79
C LEU A 158 -0.12 1.79 -18.20
N VAL A 159 -0.87 0.69 -18.36
CA VAL A 159 -0.43 -0.70 -18.30
C VAL A 159 0.75 -0.88 -19.27
N GLY A 160 1.93 -0.44 -18.85
CA GLY A 160 3.18 -0.50 -19.60
C GLY A 160 4.08 -1.57 -19.00
N ALA A 161 5.04 -2.06 -19.79
CA ALA A 161 5.94 -3.15 -19.41
C ALA A 161 6.88 -2.87 -18.21
N LYS A 162 6.76 -1.71 -17.56
CA LYS A 162 7.53 -1.28 -16.40
C LYS A 162 6.59 -0.55 -15.47
N LEU A 163 6.52 -1.03 -14.24
CA LEU A 163 5.74 -0.38 -13.23
C LEU A 163 6.34 0.99 -12.91
N HIS A 164 5.50 2.02 -12.85
CA HIS A 164 5.90 3.40 -12.67
C HIS A 164 6.26 3.71 -11.20
N GLU A 165 7.52 4.13 -11.05
CA GLU A 165 8.14 4.69 -9.85
C GLU A 165 7.73 6.17 -9.70
N TRP A 166 7.56 6.62 -8.45
CA TRP A 166 7.88 8.00 -8.08
C TRP A 166 9.32 8.03 -7.56
N ARG A 167 10.08 9.05 -7.98
CA ARG A 167 11.45 9.33 -7.54
C ARG A 167 11.48 9.87 -6.11
#